data_AF-A0A1X0NLG1-F1
#
_entry.id   AF-A0A1X0NLG1-F1
#
_cell.length_a   1.000
_cell.length_b   1.000
_cell.length_c   1.000
_cell.angle_alpha   90.00
_cell.angle_beta   90.00
_cell.angle_gamma   90.00
#
_symmetry.space_group_name_H-M   'P 1'
#
loop_
_entity.id
_entity.type
_entity.pdbx_description
1 polymer ?
#
loop_
_entity_poly.entity_id
_entity_poly.type
_entity_poly.pdbx_seq_one_letter_code
_entity_poly.pdbx_strand_id
1 'polypeptide(L)'
;MQEVTVYVTAMQAVRRTADNCRRMLALLDAFGITVNVIYVDSTEMRDFVQELLGKQETFGWRQPHLQCSSAITEFELPLCFVGPLLVGTHDELSELNEDGLLPETLRAAGYSGIFRMDAHNAIPVGGGAAFAAAAAAALQHSEDSKTRNGKKEDHNDEADTNSDNTSDDEPPPPPPDDDDDDDDDDDDDDDDDDDELPPPPPDEDEENDEDELPPPPPPDEDDD
;
A
#
# COMPACT_ATOMS: atom_id res chain seq x y z
N MET A 1 19.24 -14.68 -5.28
CA MET A 1 18.08 -13.82 -5.56
C MET A 1 17.31 -13.72 -4.27
N GLN A 2 16.93 -12.52 -3.83
CA GLN A 2 16.15 -12.35 -2.60
C GLN A 2 14.67 -12.33 -2.97
N GLU A 3 13.88 -13.09 -2.21
CA GLU A 3 12.43 -13.18 -2.37
C GLU A 3 11.75 -12.20 -1.40
N VAL A 4 10.56 -11.72 -1.79
CA VAL A 4 9.73 -10.92 -0.89
C VAL A 4 9.02 -11.87 0.05
N THR A 5 9.21 -11.70 1.35
CA THR A 5 8.53 -12.48 2.38
C THR A 5 7.58 -11.57 3.14
N VAL A 6 6.33 -12.00 3.27
CA VAL A 6 5.30 -11.26 4.00
C VAL A 6 4.86 -12.06 5.20
N TYR A 7 5.08 -11.49 6.38
CA TYR A 7 4.59 -12.03 7.64
C TYR A 7 3.18 -11.50 7.89
N VAL A 8 2.22 -12.41 8.01
CA VAL A 8 0.80 -12.13 8.24
C VAL A 8 0.27 -12.94 9.40
N THR A 9 -0.95 -12.67 9.84
CA THR A 9 -1.68 -13.56 10.77
C THR A 9 -2.92 -14.13 10.09
N ALA A 10 -3.29 -15.36 10.43
CA ALA A 10 -4.58 -15.92 10.06
C ALA A 10 -5.68 -15.51 11.05
N MET A 11 -5.30 -15.00 12.23
CA MET A 11 -6.23 -14.57 13.28
C MET A 11 -7.05 -13.37 12.81
N GLN A 12 -8.36 -13.59 12.66
CA GLN A 12 -9.33 -12.56 12.29
C GLN A 12 -9.84 -11.75 13.49
N ALA A 13 -9.32 -12.02 14.69
CA ALA A 13 -9.78 -11.39 15.94
C ALA A 13 -9.60 -9.86 15.91
N VAL A 14 -8.55 -9.37 15.24
CA VAL A 14 -8.33 -7.95 15.00
C VAL A 14 -8.63 -7.65 13.53
N ARG A 15 -9.87 -7.21 13.25
CA ARG A 15 -10.35 -6.95 11.87
C ARG A 15 -9.40 -6.07 11.08
N ARG A 16 -8.91 -4.98 11.69
CA ARG A 16 -7.98 -4.04 11.07
C ARG A 16 -6.69 -4.73 10.58
N THR A 17 -6.08 -5.57 11.41
CA THR A 17 -4.86 -6.32 11.05
C THR A 17 -5.11 -7.26 9.89
N ALA A 18 -6.23 -7.99 9.90
CA ALA A 18 -6.59 -8.88 8.80
C ALA A 18 -6.84 -8.12 7.48
N ASP A 19 -7.49 -6.95 7.54
CA ASP A 19 -7.67 -6.07 6.39
C ASP A 19 -6.34 -5.55 5.84
N ASN A 20 -5.45 -5.09 6.72
CA ASN A 20 -4.11 -4.63 6.34
C ASN A 20 -3.31 -5.76 5.66
N CYS A 21 -3.38 -7.00 6.17
CA CYS A 21 -2.76 -8.17 5.53
C CYS A 21 -3.28 -8.36 4.09
N ARG A 22 -4.60 -8.33 3.90
CA ARG A 22 -5.23 -8.49 2.57
C ARG A 22 -4.83 -7.38 1.61
N ARG A 23 -4.84 -6.13 2.07
CA ARG A 23 -4.47 -4.96 1.26
C ARG A 23 -3.00 -5.00 0.84
N MET A 24 -2.10 -5.35 1.75
CA MET A 24 -0.67 -5.43 1.42
C MET A 24 -0.37 -6.55 0.41
N LEU A 25 -1.01 -7.72 0.56
CA LEU A 25 -0.86 -8.81 -0.40
C LEU A 25 -1.44 -8.43 -1.77
N ALA A 26 -2.61 -7.80 -1.82
CA ALA A 26 -3.21 -7.33 -3.07
C ALA A 26 -2.35 -6.26 -3.76
N LEU A 27 -1.74 -5.35 -2.98
CA LEU A 27 -0.81 -4.35 -3.48
C LEU A 27 0.39 -5.02 -4.17
N LEU A 28 1.05 -5.96 -3.49
CA LEU A 28 2.22 -6.66 -4.04
C LEU A 28 1.85 -7.52 -5.26
N ASP A 29 0.69 -8.16 -5.25
CA ASP A 29 0.16 -8.93 -6.39
C ASP A 29 -0.14 -8.04 -7.60
N ALA A 30 -0.67 -6.82 -7.40
CA ALA A 30 -0.91 -5.85 -8.48
C ALA A 30 0.39 -5.48 -9.21
N PHE A 31 1.51 -5.39 -8.49
CA PHE A 31 2.85 -5.22 -9.08
C PHE A 31 3.43 -6.48 -9.72
N GLY A 32 2.73 -7.63 -9.64
CA GLY A 32 3.19 -8.92 -10.11
C GLY A 32 4.34 -9.50 -9.29
N ILE A 33 4.50 -9.06 -8.04
CA ILE A 33 5.57 -9.49 -7.16
C ILE A 33 5.21 -10.87 -6.60
N THR A 34 6.08 -11.85 -6.83
CA THR A 34 5.97 -13.15 -6.15
C THR A 34 6.35 -12.99 -4.69
N VAL A 35 5.37 -13.21 -3.80
CA VAL A 35 5.53 -13.12 -2.34
C VAL A 35 5.49 -14.50 -1.69
N ASN A 36 6.36 -14.73 -0.72
CA ASN A 36 6.30 -15.87 0.19
C ASN A 36 5.55 -15.45 1.46
N VAL A 37 4.39 -16.05 1.71
CA VAL A 37 3.53 -15.67 2.84
C VAL A 37 3.82 -16.60 4.02
N ILE A 38 4.12 -16.01 5.18
CA ILE A 38 4.40 -16.74 6.43
C ILE A 38 3.38 -16.31 7.49
N TYR A 39 2.69 -17.29 8.06
CA TYR A 39 1.72 -17.06 9.12
C TYR A 39 2.40 -17.01 10.49
N VAL A 40 2.10 -15.98 11.26
CA VAL A 40 2.68 -15.68 12.57
C VAL A 40 1.64 -15.88 13.66
N ASP A 41 1.06 -17.09 13.70
CA ASP A 41 0.01 -17.44 14.67
C ASP A 41 0.58 -18.14 15.92
N SER A 42 1.78 -18.72 15.82
CA SER A 42 2.48 -19.32 16.95
C SER A 42 3.37 -18.31 17.68
N THR A 43 3.59 -18.55 18.98
CA THR A 43 4.53 -17.75 19.79
C THR A 43 5.95 -17.85 19.24
N GLU A 44 6.39 -19.04 18.82
CA GLU A 44 7.72 -19.24 18.22
C GLU A 44 7.96 -18.37 16.99
N MET A 45 6.95 -18.23 16.13
CA MET A 45 7.05 -17.37 14.95
C MET A 45 7.03 -15.89 15.31
N ARG A 46 6.26 -15.49 16.34
CA ARG A 46 6.28 -14.12 16.86
C ARG A 46 7.67 -13.76 17.39
N ASP A 47 8.24 -14.61 18.23
CA ASP A 47 9.57 -14.42 18.80
C ASP A 47 10.64 -14.32 17.69
N PHE A 48 10.55 -15.19 16.68
CA PHE A 48 11.44 -15.14 15.51
C PHE A 48 11.35 -13.82 14.75
N VAL A 49 10.14 -13.34 14.46
CA VAL A 49 9.97 -12.07 13.74
C VAL A 49 10.42 -10.90 14.61
N GLN A 50 10.18 -10.93 15.91
CA GLN A 50 10.68 -9.91 16.84
C GLN A 50 12.22 -9.91 16.90
N GLU A 51 12.88 -11.07 16.85
CA GLU A 51 14.33 -11.16 16.71
C GLU A 51 14.82 -10.57 15.37
N LEU A 52 14.08 -10.80 14.27
CA LEU A 52 14.39 -10.17 12.98
C LEU A 52 14.25 -8.65 13.01
N LEU A 53 13.24 -8.12 13.72
CA LEU A 53 13.05 -6.68 13.94
C LEU A 53 14.22 -6.10 14.73
N GLY A 54 14.65 -6.76 15.81
CA GLY A 54 15.81 -6.32 16.60
C GLY A 54 17.13 -6.32 15.80
N LYS A 55 17.24 -7.15 14.77
CA LYS A 55 18.42 -7.17 13.88
C LYS A 55 18.41 -6.04 12.83
N GLN A 56 17.28 -5.34 12.62
CA GLN A 56 17.18 -4.30 11.58
C GLN A 56 18.14 -3.13 11.80
N GLU A 57 18.41 -2.75 13.06
CA GLU A 57 19.35 -1.68 13.38
C GLU A 57 20.76 -1.97 12.86
N THR A 58 21.15 -3.25 12.84
CA THR A 58 22.47 -3.68 12.35
C THR A 58 22.59 -3.51 10.84
N PHE A 59 21.48 -3.57 10.10
CA PHE A 59 21.48 -3.43 8.65
C PHE A 59 21.45 -1.97 8.18
N GLY A 60 21.00 -1.02 9.01
CA GLY A 60 20.98 0.42 8.69
C GLY A 60 20.09 0.79 7.49
N TRP A 61 19.27 -0.15 7.00
CA TRP A 61 18.49 -0.01 5.76
C TRP A 61 17.43 1.09 5.81
N ARG A 62 16.79 1.29 6.98
CA ARG A 62 15.60 2.15 7.10
C ARG A 62 15.89 3.65 7.04
N GLN A 63 17.05 4.10 7.51
CA GLN A 63 17.39 5.53 7.59
C GLN A 63 17.39 6.28 6.24
N PRO A 64 17.93 5.72 5.13
CA PRO A 64 17.91 6.41 3.84
C PRO A 64 16.64 6.21 3.01
N HIS A 65 15.85 5.15 3.26
CA HIS A 65 14.79 4.71 2.36
C HIS A 65 13.36 4.92 2.88
N LEU A 66 13.20 5.24 4.17
CA LEU A 66 11.90 5.56 4.76
C LEU A 66 11.99 6.94 5.42
N GLN A 67 11.13 7.87 4.99
CA GLN A 67 10.98 9.17 5.65
C GLN A 67 10.28 9.04 7.03
N CYS A 68 9.64 7.90 7.29
CA CYS A 68 9.09 7.54 8.59
C CYS A 68 10.22 7.13 9.55
N SER A 69 10.69 8.11 10.32
CA SER A 69 11.77 7.99 11.31
C SER A 69 11.30 7.39 12.65
N SER A 70 10.23 6.59 12.65
CA SER A 70 9.76 5.89 13.84
C SER A 70 10.46 4.55 13.90
N ALA A 71 11.28 4.32 14.93
CA ALA A 71 11.75 2.98 15.23
C ALA A 71 10.51 2.07 15.35
N ILE A 72 10.44 1.00 14.57
CA ILE A 72 9.41 -0.03 14.78
C ILE A 72 9.78 -0.72 16.08
N THR A 73 9.31 -0.15 17.19
CA THR A 73 9.42 -0.72 18.53
C THR A 73 8.27 -1.67 18.81
N GLU A 74 7.17 -1.52 18.08
CA GLU A 74 5.96 -2.30 18.26
C GLU A 74 5.82 -3.35 17.16
N PHE A 75 5.60 -4.60 17.58
CA PHE A 75 5.36 -5.71 16.66
C PHE A 75 3.95 -5.56 16.07
N GLU A 76 3.86 -5.02 14.85
CA GLU A 76 2.61 -4.86 14.12
C GLU A 76 2.64 -5.67 12.81
N LEU A 77 1.57 -6.43 12.55
CA LEU A 77 1.38 -7.15 11.29
C LEU A 77 0.44 -6.38 10.36
N PRO A 78 0.60 -6.48 9.03
CA PRO A 78 1.59 -7.31 8.34
C PRO A 78 2.95 -6.63 8.16
N LEU A 79 4.00 -7.44 7.98
CA LEU A 79 5.37 -6.97 7.74
C LEU A 79 5.92 -7.51 6.42
N CYS A 80 6.50 -6.63 5.60
CA CYS A 80 7.11 -6.98 4.33
C CYS A 80 8.64 -6.95 4.41
N PHE A 81 9.27 -8.07 4.05
CA PHE A 81 10.72 -8.22 4.02
C PHE A 81 11.20 -8.60 2.62
N VAL A 82 12.43 -8.20 2.30
CA VAL A 82 13.21 -8.72 1.16
C VAL A 82 14.46 -9.35 1.74
N GLY A 83 14.52 -10.68 1.70
CA GLY A 83 15.54 -11.42 2.45
C GLY A 83 15.53 -11.03 3.94
N PRO A 84 16.66 -10.54 4.51
CA PRO A 84 16.71 -10.11 5.91
C PRO A 84 16.26 -8.67 6.15
N LEU A 85 16.01 -7.88 5.10
CA LEU A 85 15.74 -6.46 5.20
C LEU A 85 14.24 -6.20 5.32
N LEU A 86 13.84 -5.51 6.38
CA LEU A 86 12.48 -5.05 6.55
C LEU A 86 12.24 -3.84 5.63
N VAL A 87 11.38 -4.05 4.64
CA VAL A 87 10.97 -3.00 3.70
C VAL A 87 9.96 -2.07 4.36
N GLY A 88 8.94 -2.62 5.01
CA GLY A 88 7.85 -1.79 5.54
C GLY A 88 6.73 -2.56 6.25
N THR A 89 5.92 -1.83 7.01
CA THR A 89 4.54 -2.23 7.38
C THR A 89 3.59 -1.99 6.20
N HIS A 90 2.31 -2.35 6.35
CA HIS A 90 1.27 -2.03 5.36
C HIS A 90 1.24 -0.52 5.01
N ASP A 91 1.23 0.35 6.02
CA ASP A 91 1.07 1.79 5.82
C ASP A 91 2.27 2.38 5.08
N GLU A 92 3.50 1.99 5.47
CA GLU A 92 4.73 2.41 4.79
C GLU A 92 4.77 1.94 3.32
N LEU A 93 4.30 0.73 3.03
CA LEU A 93 4.21 0.23 1.66
C LEU A 93 3.15 0.96 0.84
N SER A 94 2.04 1.36 1.47
CA SER A 94 0.99 2.16 0.82
C SER A 94 1.52 3.53 0.45
N GLU A 95 2.22 4.22 1.36
CA GLU A 95 2.86 5.51 1.09
C GLU A 95 3.86 5.41 -0.07
N LEU A 96 4.75 4.42 -0.04
CA LEU A 96 5.71 4.18 -1.12
C LEU A 96 5.02 3.90 -2.47
N ASN A 97 3.85 3.28 -2.46
CA ASN A 97 3.07 3.04 -3.68
C ASN A 97 2.45 4.35 -4.20
N GLU A 98 1.90 5.17 -3.31
CA GLU A 98 1.33 6.48 -3.66
C GLU A 98 2.40 7.42 -4.26
N ASP A 99 3.62 7.37 -3.73
CA ASP A 99 4.78 8.10 -4.26
C ASP A 99 5.39 7.48 -5.52
N GLY A 100 4.95 6.27 -5.92
CA GLY A 100 5.51 5.52 -7.05
C GLY A 100 6.93 4.98 -6.82
N LEU A 101 7.41 5.00 -5.56
CA LEU A 101 8.77 4.59 -5.18
C LEU A 101 8.85 3.12 -4.77
N LEU A 102 7.72 2.43 -4.55
CA LEU A 102 7.69 1.04 -4.09
C LEU A 102 8.57 0.09 -4.91
N PRO A 103 8.53 0.07 -6.27
CA PRO A 103 9.39 -0.82 -7.04
C PRO A 103 10.89 -0.50 -6.90
N GLU A 104 11.25 0.78 -6.76
CA GLU A 104 12.63 1.21 -6.57
C GLU A 104 13.15 0.76 -5.21
N THR A 105 12.37 0.98 -4.15
CA THR A 105 12.69 0.57 -2.78
C THR A 105 12.87 -0.95 -2.69
N LEU A 106 11.98 -1.73 -3.32
CA LEU A 106 12.10 -3.19 -3.34
C LEU A 106 13.37 -3.67 -4.07
N ARG A 107 13.71 -3.05 -5.21
CA ARG A 107 14.95 -3.37 -5.93
C ARG A 107 16.19 -3.01 -5.13
N ALA A 108 16.18 -1.85 -4.49
CA ALA A 108 17.27 -1.40 -3.63
C ALA A 108 17.45 -2.33 -2.41
N ALA A 109 16.35 -2.92 -1.90
CA ALA A 109 16.38 -3.94 -0.86
C ALA A 109 16.91 -5.31 -1.36
N GLY A 110 17.16 -5.45 -2.67
CA GLY A 110 17.73 -6.66 -3.27
C GLY A 110 16.74 -7.57 -4.00
N TYR A 111 15.48 -7.12 -4.15
CA TYR A 111 14.51 -7.84 -4.97
C TYR A 111 14.92 -7.77 -6.44
N SER A 112 14.96 -8.93 -7.09
CA SER A 112 15.41 -9.08 -8.48
C SER A 112 14.37 -9.75 -9.37
N GLY A 113 13.13 -9.84 -8.89
CA GLY A 113 12.01 -10.36 -9.67
C GLY A 113 11.48 -9.36 -10.69
N ILE A 114 10.55 -9.84 -11.51
CA ILE A 114 9.94 -9.06 -12.60
C ILE A 114 8.73 -8.32 -12.05
N PHE A 115 8.65 -7.01 -12.32
CA PHE A 115 7.48 -6.21 -12.02
C PHE A 115 6.56 -6.17 -13.24
N ARG A 116 5.25 -6.35 -13.03
CA ARG A 116 4.23 -6.08 -14.05
C ARG A 116 4.03 -4.56 -14.20
N MET A 117 4.94 -3.90 -14.90
CA MET A 117 4.89 -2.43 -15.10
C MET A 117 3.90 -1.97 -16.19
N ASP A 118 3.39 -2.88 -17.03
CA ASP A 118 2.59 -2.50 -18.21
C ASP A 118 1.20 -1.92 -17.90
N ALA A 119 0.70 -2.03 -16.66
CA ALA A 119 -0.63 -1.51 -16.29
C ALA A 119 -0.60 -0.20 -15.46
N HIS A 120 0.51 0.11 -14.77
CA HIS A 120 0.52 1.16 -13.74
C HIS A 120 1.27 2.44 -14.11
N ASN A 121 2.18 2.43 -15.09
CA ASN A 121 2.82 3.66 -15.58
C ASN A 121 1.94 4.48 -16.53
N ALA A 122 0.82 3.92 -17.00
CA ALA A 122 -0.10 4.58 -17.94
C ALA A 122 -1.34 5.20 -17.28
N ILE A 123 -1.53 4.99 -15.98
CA ILE A 123 -2.65 5.58 -15.23
C ILE A 123 -2.08 6.67 -14.32
N PRO A 124 -2.18 7.96 -14.70
CA PRO A 124 -1.75 9.05 -13.84
C PRO A 124 -2.60 9.04 -12.56
N VAL A 125 -2.02 8.57 -11.46
CA VAL A 125 -2.59 8.71 -10.12
C VAL A 125 -2.33 10.15 -9.67
N GLY A 126 -3.40 10.93 -9.48
CA GLY A 126 -3.36 12.10 -8.60
C GLY A 126 -2.90 13.43 -9.20
N GLY A 127 -3.60 13.93 -10.22
CA GLY A 127 -3.57 15.33 -10.64
C GLY A 127 -4.97 15.90 -10.82
N GLY A 128 -5.91 15.60 -9.91
CA GLY A 128 -7.34 15.93 -10.03
C GLY A 128 -7.68 17.42 -10.18
N ALA A 129 -6.72 18.34 -9.96
CA ALA A 129 -6.87 19.77 -10.21
C ALA A 129 -6.40 20.22 -11.61
N ALA A 130 -5.59 19.42 -12.32
CA ALA A 130 -5.00 19.80 -13.61
C ALA A 130 -5.90 19.46 -14.81
N PHE A 131 -6.79 18.48 -14.68
CA PHE A 131 -7.65 18.05 -15.80
C PHE A 131 -8.80 19.01 -16.12
N ALA A 132 -9.21 19.89 -15.20
CA ALA A 132 -10.22 20.91 -15.49
C ALA A 132 -9.67 22.08 -16.33
N ALA A 133 -8.36 22.34 -16.29
CA ALA A 133 -7.76 23.45 -17.04
C ALA A 133 -7.42 23.07 -18.50
N ALA A 134 -7.09 21.80 -18.76
CA ALA A 134 -6.71 21.36 -20.11
C ALA A 134 -7.92 21.14 -21.05
N ALA A 135 -9.09 20.76 -20.50
CA ALA A 135 -10.31 20.58 -21.30
C ALA A 135 -10.94 21.91 -21.74
N ALA A 136 -10.71 23.00 -21.00
CA ALA A 136 -11.20 24.35 -21.37
C ALA A 136 -10.35 25.03 -22.45
N ALA A 137 -9.08 24.64 -22.61
CA ALA A 137 -8.17 25.23 -23.60
C ALA A 137 -8.27 24.61 -25.00
N ALA A 138 -8.84 23.41 -25.13
CA ALA A 138 -8.94 22.69 -26.40
C ALA A 138 -10.14 23.08 -27.29
N LEU A 139 -11.04 23.94 -26.79
CA LEU A 139 -12.28 24.33 -27.48
C LEU A 139 -12.26 25.71 -28.17
N GLN A 140 -11.11 26.40 -28.24
CA GLN A 140 -11.04 27.78 -28.79
C GLN A 140 -10.07 28.02 -29.97
N HIS A 141 -9.63 27.00 -30.72
CA HIS A 141 -8.75 27.22 -31.88
C HIS A 141 -9.17 26.47 -33.14
N SER A 142 -10.44 26.57 -33.52
CA SER A 142 -10.91 26.14 -34.84
C SER A 142 -11.70 27.24 -35.56
N GLU A 143 -11.16 28.46 -35.62
CA GLU A 143 -11.61 29.45 -36.61
C GLU A 143 -10.42 30.22 -37.24
N ASP A 144 -10.45 30.21 -38.57
CA ASP A 144 -9.99 31.24 -39.50
C ASP A 144 -8.51 31.35 -39.95
N SER A 145 -8.36 31.10 -41.27
CA SER A 145 -7.70 31.98 -42.25
C SER A 145 -6.18 31.87 -42.57
N LYS A 146 -5.94 31.17 -43.70
CA LYS A 146 -5.54 31.79 -44.99
C LYS A 146 -4.27 32.66 -45.04
N THR A 147 -3.14 32.13 -45.56
CA THR A 147 -2.40 32.76 -46.70
C THR A 147 -1.20 31.93 -47.25
N ARG A 148 -1.27 31.71 -48.58
CA ARG A 148 -0.22 31.81 -49.63
C ARG A 148 1.25 31.42 -49.37
N ASN A 149 1.71 30.39 -50.10
CA ASN A 149 2.84 30.35 -51.06
C ASN A 149 3.01 28.86 -51.44
N GLY A 150 3.21 28.37 -52.66
CA GLY A 150 3.53 28.95 -53.95
C GLY A 150 4.58 28.05 -54.63
N LYS A 151 4.17 27.23 -55.61
CA LYS A 151 4.96 26.78 -56.80
C LYS A 151 6.02 25.68 -56.49
N LYS A 152 6.15 24.53 -57.18
CA LYS A 152 5.94 24.16 -58.59
C LYS A 152 6.11 22.62 -58.77
N GLU A 153 5.37 22.01 -59.72
CA GLU A 153 5.63 20.84 -60.61
C GLU A 153 6.30 19.57 -60.01
N ASP A 154 5.75 18.36 -60.11
CA ASP A 154 5.55 17.59 -61.35
C ASP A 154 4.51 16.46 -61.23
N HIS A 155 4.01 16.04 -62.40
CA HIS A 155 3.08 14.94 -62.73
C HIS A 155 3.36 13.58 -62.06
N ASN A 156 2.32 12.81 -61.70
CA ASN A 156 1.82 11.70 -62.54
C ASN A 156 0.62 10.93 -61.93
N ASP A 157 -0.21 10.48 -62.88
CA ASP A 157 -1.04 9.27 -62.92
C ASP A 157 -2.30 9.09 -62.04
N GLU A 158 -3.34 8.73 -62.79
CA GLU A 158 -4.71 8.41 -62.46
C GLU A 158 -4.79 7.03 -61.77
N ALA A 159 -5.64 6.92 -60.76
CA ALA A 159 -6.45 5.72 -60.55
C ALA A 159 -7.63 6.04 -59.62
N ASP A 160 -8.82 6.03 -60.23
CA ASP A 160 -10.10 5.71 -59.59
C ASP A 160 -9.96 4.61 -58.52
N THR A 161 -10.61 4.78 -57.38
CA THR A 161 -11.57 3.78 -56.90
C THR A 161 -12.45 4.34 -55.78
N ASN A 162 -13.74 4.41 -56.09
CA ASN A 162 -14.87 4.45 -55.18
C ASN A 162 -14.70 3.52 -53.97
N SER A 163 -15.02 4.03 -52.78
CA SER A 163 -15.67 3.25 -51.72
C SER A 163 -16.47 4.20 -50.84
N ASP A 164 -17.70 4.42 -51.28
CA ASP A 164 -18.80 4.97 -50.49
C ASP A 164 -19.23 3.88 -49.50
N ASN A 165 -18.72 3.96 -48.26
CA ASN A 165 -19.04 3.02 -47.18
C ASN A 165 -20.06 3.68 -46.24
N THR A 166 -21.34 3.55 -46.60
CA THR A 166 -22.47 3.78 -45.72
C THR A 166 -22.57 2.65 -44.68
N SER A 167 -22.42 2.96 -43.39
CA SER A 167 -22.91 2.14 -42.27
C SER A 167 -22.94 3.06 -41.04
N ASP A 168 -24.05 3.77 -40.82
CA ASP A 168 -25.12 3.37 -39.88
C ASP A 168 -24.61 3.41 -38.44
N ASP A 169 -24.61 4.63 -37.91
CA ASP A 169 -24.32 5.00 -36.53
C ASP A 169 -25.61 4.75 -35.72
N GLU A 170 -25.84 3.50 -35.33
CA GLU A 170 -26.87 3.19 -34.33
C GLU A 170 -26.23 3.32 -32.93
N PRO A 171 -26.72 4.24 -32.07
CA PRO A 171 -26.26 4.30 -30.69
C PRO A 171 -26.72 3.02 -29.94
N PRO A 172 -25.90 2.50 -29.00
CA PRO A 172 -26.31 1.37 -28.18
C PRO A 172 -27.56 1.72 -27.36
N PRO A 173 -28.45 0.75 -27.09
CA PRO A 173 -29.62 0.98 -26.25
C PRO A 173 -29.18 1.37 -24.82
N PRO A 174 -29.95 2.24 -24.13
CA PRO A 174 -29.70 2.53 -22.73
C PRO A 174 -29.85 1.26 -21.87
N PRO A 175 -29.12 1.17 -20.73
CA PRO A 175 -29.35 0.11 -19.76
C PRO A 175 -30.81 0.18 -19.24
N PRO A 176 -31.42 -0.96 -18.86
CA PRO A 176 -32.71 -0.95 -18.20
C PRO A 176 -32.60 -0.19 -16.88
N ASP A 177 -33.49 0.79 -16.70
CA ASP A 177 -33.81 1.37 -15.39
C ASP A 177 -34.61 0.30 -14.61
N ASP A 178 -33.92 -0.46 -13.76
CA ASP A 178 -34.57 -1.20 -12.67
C ASP A 178 -34.70 -0.23 -11.49
N ASP A 179 -35.71 0.62 -11.59
CA ASP A 179 -36.37 1.28 -10.45
C ASP A 179 -37.35 0.29 -9.79
N ASP A 180 -37.52 0.49 -8.49
CA ASP A 180 -38.62 0.07 -7.61
C ASP A 180 -38.60 -1.36 -7.01
N ASP A 181 -38.31 -1.40 -5.70
CA ASP A 181 -39.32 -1.61 -4.62
C ASP A 181 -38.53 -1.65 -3.28
N ASP A 182 -38.58 -0.59 -2.46
CA ASP A 182 -39.53 -0.43 -1.36
C ASP A 182 -39.77 -1.75 -0.59
N ASP A 183 -39.23 -1.84 0.62
CA ASP A 183 -40.09 -1.99 1.81
C ASP A 183 -39.26 -1.87 3.10
N ASP A 184 -39.79 -1.02 3.97
CA ASP A 184 -39.56 -0.93 5.40
C ASP A 184 -39.55 -2.32 6.05
N ASP A 185 -38.65 -2.52 7.01
CA ASP A 185 -39.04 -3.10 8.30
C ASP A 185 -38.07 -2.58 9.36
N ASP A 186 -38.54 -1.53 10.04
CA ASP A 186 -38.32 -1.34 11.46
C ASP A 186 -38.69 -2.65 12.18
N ASP A 187 -37.72 -3.31 12.80
CA ASP A 187 -37.99 -4.11 13.99
C ASP A 187 -36.89 -3.81 15.02
N ASP A 188 -37.31 -3.02 16.00
CA ASP A 188 -36.80 -3.02 17.36
C ASP A 188 -36.61 -4.46 17.85
N ASP A 189 -35.42 -4.79 18.32
CA ASP A 189 -35.30 -5.68 19.48
C ASP A 189 -34.11 -5.20 20.33
N ASP A 190 -34.49 -4.44 21.34
CA ASP A 190 -33.84 -4.42 22.65
C ASP A 190 -33.58 -5.87 23.11
N ASP A 191 -32.34 -6.33 23.01
CA ASP A 191 -31.82 -7.34 23.93
C ASP A 191 -30.62 -6.74 24.69
N ASP A 192 -31.03 -6.07 25.76
CA ASP A 192 -30.32 -5.78 26.98
C ASP A 192 -29.88 -7.11 27.63
N ASP A 193 -28.77 -7.69 27.15
CA ASP A 193 -28.11 -8.84 27.78
C ASP A 193 -26.71 -8.42 28.25
N ASP A 194 -26.71 -7.75 29.40
CA ASP A 194 -26.02 -8.18 30.64
C ASP A 194 -24.75 -9.04 30.45
N ASP A 195 -23.78 -8.58 29.66
CA ASP A 195 -22.39 -9.05 29.73
C ASP A 195 -21.80 -8.57 31.07
N GLU A 196 -22.13 -9.31 32.13
CA GLU A 196 -21.38 -9.32 33.39
C GLU A 196 -19.90 -9.48 33.04
N LEU A 197 -19.16 -8.36 33.06
CA LEU A 197 -17.71 -8.38 33.00
C LEU A 197 -17.24 -9.37 34.07
N PRO A 198 -16.35 -10.33 33.73
CA PRO A 198 -15.76 -11.20 34.75
C PRO A 198 -15.16 -10.31 35.84
N PRO A 199 -15.27 -10.70 37.13
CA PRO A 199 -14.71 -9.90 38.20
C PRO A 199 -13.23 -9.62 37.90
N PRO A 200 -12.74 -8.40 38.18
CA PRO A 200 -11.32 -8.11 38.02
C PRO A 200 -10.51 -9.18 38.76
N PRO A 201 -9.34 -9.59 38.23
CA PRO A 201 -8.44 -10.43 39.00
C PRO A 201 -8.19 -9.76 40.36
N PRO A 202 -8.05 -10.54 41.45
CA PRO A 202 -7.75 -9.95 42.74
C PRO A 202 -6.52 -9.04 42.59
N ASP A 203 -6.63 -7.81 43.10
CA ASP A 203 -5.47 -6.95 43.29
C ASP A 203 -4.47 -7.73 44.15
N GLU A 204 -3.46 -8.30 43.50
CA GLU A 204 -2.28 -8.80 44.17
C GLU A 204 -1.48 -7.57 44.61
N ASP A 205 -1.93 -6.98 45.73
CA ASP A 205 -1.05 -6.35 46.69
C ASP A 205 -0.02 -7.40 47.15
N GLU A 206 1.07 -7.55 46.39
CA GLU A 206 2.34 -7.99 46.95
C GLU A 206 3.30 -6.82 46.92
N GLU A 207 3.34 -6.15 48.07
CA GLU A 207 4.51 -5.42 48.56
C GLU A 207 5.77 -6.24 48.26
N ASN A 208 6.64 -5.75 47.38
CA ASN A 208 7.97 -6.32 47.22
C ASN A 208 9.01 -5.22 46.99
N ASP A 209 9.63 -4.87 48.12
CA ASP A 209 10.98 -4.38 48.30
C ASP A 209 11.39 -3.07 47.59
N GLU A 210 11.06 -2.00 48.31
CA GLU A 210 12.04 -0.95 48.58
C GLU A 210 13.38 -1.60 49.04
N ASP A 211 14.52 -1.09 48.53
CA ASP A 211 15.89 -1.35 48.99
C ASP A 211 16.66 -2.59 48.50
N GLU A 212 17.29 -2.47 47.32
CA GLU A 212 18.68 -2.91 47.20
C GLU A 212 19.47 -1.98 46.26
N LEU A 213 19.71 -0.74 46.74
CA LEU A 213 20.78 0.09 46.18
C LEU A 213 22.12 -0.66 46.34
N PRO A 214 22.98 -0.70 45.31
CA PRO A 214 24.27 -1.37 45.42
C PRO A 214 25.09 -0.74 46.56
N PRO A 215 25.85 -1.54 47.33
CA PRO A 215 26.71 -1.00 48.38
C PRO A 215 27.67 0.04 47.81
N PRO A 216 27.97 1.14 48.54
CA PRO A 216 28.90 2.14 48.07
C PRO A 216 30.28 1.52 47.81
N PRO A 217 31.04 2.04 46.83
CA PRO A 217 32.38 1.57 46.56
C PRO A 217 33.27 1.78 47.80
N PRO A 218 34.28 0.91 48.02
CA PRO A 218 35.24 1.10 49.09
C PRO A 218 35.98 2.44 48.92
N PRO A 219 36.40 3.09 50.02
CA PRO A 219 37.13 4.34 49.96
C PRO A 219 38.44 4.13 49.18
N ASP A 220 38.74 5.07 48.28
CA ASP A 220 40.04 5.14 47.61
C ASP A 220 41.13 5.21 48.69
N GLU A 221 42.03 4.23 48.69
CA GLU A 221 43.27 4.31 49.46
C GLU A 221 44.12 5.40 48.81
N ASP A 222 44.11 6.61 49.41
CA ASP A 222 45.07 7.66 49.11
C ASP A 222 46.49 7.10 49.30
N ASP A 223 47.19 6.90 48.18
CA ASP A 223 48.64 6.68 48.10
C ASP A 223 49.36 7.89 48.72
N ASP A 224 50.21 7.61 49.71
CA ASP A 224 51.16 8.52 50.38
C ASP A 224 52.34 8.90 49.45
#